data_AF-A0A963HCG7-F1
#
_entry.id   AF-A0A963HCG7-F1
#
_cell.length_a   1.000
_cell.length_b   1.000
_cell.length_c   1.000
_cell.angle_alpha   90.00
_cell.angle_beta   90.00
_cell.angle_gamma   90.00
#
_symmetry.space_group_name_H-M   'P 1'
#
loop_
_entity.id
_entity.type
_entity.pdbx_description
1 polymer ?
#
loop_
_entity_poly.entity_id
_entity_poly.type
_entity_poly.pdbx_seq_one_letter_code
_entity_poly.pdbx_strand_id
1 'polypeptide(L)'
;MPDVDDEVLVVFLQGDPRYPLIIGSLWSGANAAPAELGDEGNRFKRIRSKNGVTVTLDDRQGQEQLVLETPGGQKLTLADGPGKVTVEDANGNRVEMAAARISITASAEVKIDAPQIKVSAGLVTVDTAMAKFSGIVKCEVLQATSVVSTSYTPGAGNIW
;
A
#
# COMPACT_ATOMS: atom_id res chain seq x y z
N MET A 1 7.28 2.37 -26.51
CA MET A 1 8.18 2.01 -27.62
C MET A 1 8.21 0.49 -27.65
N PRO A 2 8.00 -0.15 -28.81
CA PRO A 2 8.07 -1.60 -28.95
C PRO A 2 9.45 -2.13 -28.55
N ASP A 3 9.49 -3.37 -28.06
CA ASP A 3 10.71 -4.12 -27.82
C ASP A 3 11.26 -4.71 -29.13
N VAL A 4 12.52 -5.16 -29.08
CA VAL A 4 13.09 -5.99 -30.15
C VAL A 4 12.24 -7.25 -30.29
N ASP A 5 11.93 -7.61 -31.54
CA ASP A 5 11.07 -8.73 -31.94
C ASP A 5 9.57 -8.57 -31.66
N ASP A 6 9.11 -7.38 -31.25
CA ASP A 6 7.67 -7.08 -31.18
C ASP A 6 7.04 -6.95 -32.58
N GLU A 7 5.83 -7.49 -32.72
CA GLU A 7 4.99 -7.25 -33.89
C GLU A 7 4.43 -5.82 -33.85
N VAL A 8 4.62 -5.07 -34.94
CA VAL A 8 4.23 -3.65 -35.02
C VAL A 8 3.38 -3.36 -36.23
N LEU A 9 2.46 -2.40 -36.08
CA LEU A 9 1.72 -1.82 -37.18
C LEU A 9 2.49 -0.64 -37.76
N VAL A 10 2.81 -0.73 -39.05
CA VAL A 10 3.57 0.28 -39.80
C VAL A 10 2.66 0.97 -40.81
N VAL A 11 2.74 2.30 -40.87
CA VAL A 11 2.16 3.11 -41.95
C VAL A 11 3.28 3.81 -42.72
N PHE A 12 3.08 4.01 -44.02
CA PHE A 12 4.06 4.68 -44.87
C PHE A 12 3.64 6.12 -45.12
N LEU A 13 4.54 7.07 -44.86
CA LEU A 13 4.25 8.50 -45.04
C LEU A 13 3.92 8.76 -46.51
N GLN A 14 2.71 9.27 -46.79
CA GLN A 14 2.19 9.45 -48.16
C GLN A 14 2.23 8.18 -49.02
N GLY A 15 2.22 6.99 -48.42
CA GLY A 15 2.34 5.72 -49.12
C GLY A 15 3.74 5.41 -49.64
N ASP A 16 4.77 6.20 -49.29
CA ASP A 16 6.14 5.96 -49.71
C ASP A 16 6.83 4.92 -48.79
N PRO A 17 7.18 3.72 -49.30
CA PRO A 17 7.79 2.65 -48.52
C PRO A 17 9.12 3.03 -47.85
N ARG A 18 9.78 4.09 -48.33
CA ARG A 18 11.05 4.59 -47.78
C ARG A 18 10.89 5.36 -46.46
N TYR A 19 9.66 5.71 -46.08
CA TYR A 19 9.36 6.47 -44.87
C TYR A 19 8.33 5.74 -43.98
N PRO A 20 8.71 4.61 -43.35
CA PRO A 20 7.84 3.89 -42.43
C PRO A 20 7.68 4.63 -41.08
N LEU A 21 6.48 4.58 -40.53
CA LEU A 21 6.12 5.09 -39.20
C LEU A 21 5.45 3.98 -38.39
N ILE A 22 5.94 3.71 -37.19
CA ILE A 22 5.32 2.78 -36.25
C ILE A 22 4.19 3.51 -35.53
N ILE A 23 2.96 2.99 -35.63
CA ILE A 23 1.77 3.58 -34.98
C ILE A 23 1.23 2.75 -33.80
N GLY A 24 1.71 1.52 -33.63
CA GLY A 24 1.34 0.67 -32.51
C GLY A 24 2.03 -0.69 -32.55
N SER A 25 1.90 -1.43 -31.45
CA SER A 25 2.30 -2.84 -31.34
C SER A 25 1.06 -3.73 -31.33
N LEU A 26 1.22 -4.98 -31.77
CA LEU A 26 0.18 -5.99 -31.84
C LEU A 26 0.45 -7.09 -30.81
N TRP A 27 -0.62 -7.71 -30.31
CA TRP A 27 -0.53 -8.93 -29.50
C TRP A 27 -0.60 -10.14 -30.42
N SER A 28 0.13 -11.20 -30.06
CA SER A 28 0.20 -12.45 -30.84
C SER A 28 0.18 -13.66 -29.91
N GLY A 29 0.20 -14.88 -30.47
CA GLY A 29 0.26 -16.10 -29.66
C GLY A 29 1.50 -16.21 -28.78
N ALA A 30 2.61 -15.56 -29.17
CA ALA A 30 3.83 -15.47 -28.38
C ALA A 30 3.80 -14.30 -27.38
N ASN A 31 3.13 -13.20 -27.74
CA ASN A 31 3.01 -11.98 -26.93
C ASN A 31 1.55 -11.76 -26.52
N ALA A 32 1.15 -12.44 -25.45
CA ALA A 32 -0.22 -12.41 -24.95
C ALA A 32 -0.67 -11.00 -24.53
N ALA A 33 -1.96 -10.74 -24.67
CA ALA A 33 -2.57 -9.50 -24.23
C ALA A 33 -2.35 -9.26 -22.73
N PRO A 34 -2.21 -7.99 -22.29
CA PRO A 34 -1.94 -7.65 -20.89
C PRO A 34 -3.08 -8.05 -19.93
N ALA A 35 -4.30 -8.19 -20.43
CA ALA A 35 -5.44 -8.73 -19.72
C ALA A 35 -6.18 -9.74 -20.60
N GLU A 36 -6.77 -10.75 -19.98
CA GLU A 36 -7.78 -11.56 -20.66
C GLU A 36 -9.00 -10.69 -20.94
N LEU A 37 -9.45 -10.70 -22.20
CA LEU A 37 -10.75 -10.19 -22.58
C LEU A 37 -11.78 -11.22 -22.11
N GLY A 38 -12.04 -11.27 -20.80
CA GLY A 38 -13.03 -12.18 -20.23
C GLY A 38 -14.45 -11.84 -20.71
N ASP A 39 -15.42 -12.70 -20.35
CA ASP A 39 -16.83 -12.55 -20.73
C ASP A 39 -17.53 -11.35 -20.05
N GLU A 40 -16.83 -10.59 -19.19
CA GLU A 40 -17.36 -9.43 -18.45
C GLU A 40 -17.30 -8.11 -19.22
N GLY A 41 -17.09 -8.16 -20.54
CA GLY A 41 -16.91 -6.96 -21.37
C GLY A 41 -15.57 -6.25 -21.12
N ASN A 42 -15.46 -4.99 -21.56
CA ASN A 42 -14.24 -4.16 -21.40
C ASN A 42 -14.11 -3.56 -19.99
N ARG A 43 -14.35 -4.38 -18.95
CA ARG A 43 -14.32 -3.99 -17.53
C ARG A 43 -12.91 -3.64 -17.06
N PHE A 44 -11.93 -4.47 -17.43
CA PHE A 44 -10.54 -4.30 -16.99
C PHE A 44 -9.74 -3.54 -18.05
N LYS A 45 -9.23 -2.37 -17.67
CA LYS A 45 -8.24 -1.64 -18.48
C LYS A 45 -6.89 -1.81 -17.83
N ARG A 46 -5.93 -2.41 -18.57
CA ARG A 46 -4.66 -2.81 -17.98
C ARG A 46 -3.47 -2.38 -18.82
N ILE A 47 -2.45 -1.87 -18.14
CA ILE A 47 -1.11 -1.67 -18.68
C ILE A 47 -0.19 -2.64 -17.95
N ARG A 48 0.58 -3.43 -18.70
CA ARG A 48 1.55 -4.38 -18.15
C ARG A 48 2.91 -4.13 -18.78
N SER A 49 3.95 -4.00 -17.95
CA SER A 49 5.33 -3.91 -18.42
C SER A 49 5.86 -5.28 -18.82
N LYS A 50 6.96 -5.31 -19.59
CA LYS A 50 7.65 -6.54 -20.02
C LYS A 50 7.89 -7.52 -18.85
N ASN A 51 8.38 -6.98 -17.73
CA ASN A 51 8.72 -7.79 -16.56
C ASN A 51 7.52 -8.04 -15.64
N GLY A 52 6.31 -7.59 -15.99
CA GLY A 52 5.08 -7.94 -15.30
C GLY A 52 4.57 -6.95 -14.25
N VAL A 53 5.14 -5.74 -14.17
CA VAL A 53 4.54 -4.66 -13.37
C VAL A 53 3.23 -4.25 -14.04
N THR A 54 2.15 -4.19 -13.27
CA THR A 54 0.79 -4.05 -13.79
C THR A 54 0.07 -2.88 -13.16
N VAL A 55 -0.64 -2.11 -13.97
CA VAL A 55 -1.64 -1.10 -13.58
C VAL A 55 -2.98 -1.58 -14.10
N THR A 56 -3.96 -1.79 -13.23
CA THR A 56 -5.31 -2.22 -13.59
C THR A 56 -6.33 -1.19 -13.11
N LEU A 57 -7.20 -0.74 -14.02
CA LEU A 57 -8.46 -0.09 -13.69
C LEU A 57 -9.57 -1.13 -13.84
N ASP A 58 -10.32 -1.33 -12.76
CA ASP A 58 -11.52 -2.15 -12.72
C ASP A 58 -12.74 -1.21 -12.71
N ASP A 59 -13.44 -1.11 -13.85
CA ASP A 59 -14.60 -0.23 -14.03
C ASP A 59 -15.93 -0.88 -13.60
N ARG A 60 -15.91 -1.77 -12.59
CA ARG A 60 -17.17 -2.29 -12.05
C ARG A 60 -17.96 -1.18 -11.37
N GLN A 61 -19.12 -0.85 -11.94
CA GLN A 61 -19.98 0.22 -11.45
C GLN A 61 -20.23 0.15 -9.93
N GLY A 62 -19.85 1.20 -9.21
CA GLY A 62 -20.00 1.35 -7.75
C GLY A 62 -19.01 0.55 -6.91
N GLN A 63 -18.06 -0.14 -7.53
CA GLN A 63 -16.98 -0.91 -6.90
C GLN A 63 -15.66 -0.75 -7.67
N GLU A 64 -15.47 0.43 -8.26
CA GLU A 64 -14.34 0.75 -9.10
C GLU A 64 -13.02 0.61 -8.32
N GLN A 65 -11.98 0.13 -8.99
CA GLN A 65 -10.66 -0.06 -8.35
C GLN A 65 -9.51 0.38 -9.25
N LEU A 66 -8.50 0.99 -8.63
CA LEU A 66 -7.17 1.16 -9.19
C LEU A 66 -6.21 0.23 -8.44
N VAL A 67 -5.56 -0.67 -9.18
CA VAL A 67 -4.63 -1.66 -8.63
C VAL A 67 -3.26 -1.50 -9.30
N LEU A 68 -2.21 -1.35 -8.50
CA LEU A 68 -0.81 -1.40 -8.93
C LEU A 68 -0.15 -2.64 -8.33
N GLU A 69 0.46 -3.47 -9.17
CA GLU A 69 1.05 -4.73 -8.75
C GLU A 69 2.44 -4.94 -9.36
N THR A 70 3.36 -5.46 -8.55
CA THR A 70 4.67 -5.91 -9.01
C THR A 70 4.74 -7.44 -9.00
N PRO A 71 5.57 -8.08 -9.85
CA PRO A 71 5.74 -9.54 -9.83
C PRO A 71 6.25 -10.08 -8.50
N GLY A 72 6.93 -9.24 -7.72
CA GLY A 72 7.41 -9.58 -6.37
C GLY A 72 6.32 -9.58 -5.31
N GLY A 73 5.04 -9.34 -5.68
CA GLY A 73 3.89 -9.39 -4.77
C GLY A 73 3.56 -8.07 -4.07
N GLN A 74 4.21 -6.96 -4.43
CA GLN A 74 3.89 -5.66 -3.83
C GLN A 74 2.66 -5.08 -4.51
N LYS A 75 1.72 -4.58 -3.70
CA LYS A 75 0.40 -4.18 -4.19
C LYS A 75 -0.11 -2.90 -3.52
N LEU A 76 -0.63 -1.98 -4.34
CA LEU A 76 -1.43 -0.84 -3.92
C LEU A 76 -2.83 -0.98 -4.54
N THR A 77 -3.87 -0.81 -3.72
CA THR A 77 -5.27 -0.85 -4.16
C THR A 77 -6.04 0.35 -3.63
N LEU A 78 -6.70 1.09 -4.52
CA LEU A 78 -7.69 2.10 -4.20
C LEU A 78 -9.03 1.53 -4.67
N ALA A 79 -10.01 1.38 -3.79
CA ALA A 79 -11.32 0.82 -4.09
C ALA A 79 -12.43 1.77 -3.62
N ASP A 80 -13.45 1.95 -4.45
CA ASP A 80 -14.60 2.82 -4.15
C ASP A 80 -15.71 2.09 -3.37
N GLY A 81 -15.84 0.76 -3.53
CA GLY A 81 -16.92 -0.02 -2.93
C GLY A 81 -16.50 -1.39 -2.37
N PRO A 82 -16.44 -1.60 -1.04
CA PRO A 82 -16.46 -0.58 0.02
C PRO A 82 -15.19 0.29 -0.02
N GLY A 83 -15.35 1.60 0.20
CA GLY A 83 -14.28 2.60 0.16
C GLY A 83 -13.05 2.23 1.00
N LYS A 84 -11.91 1.99 0.35
CA LYS A 84 -10.69 1.51 1.01
C LYS A 84 -9.43 1.80 0.22
N VAL A 85 -8.36 2.17 0.92
CA VAL A 85 -7.00 2.21 0.37
C VAL A 85 -6.14 1.16 1.09
N THR A 86 -5.40 0.34 0.34
CA THR A 86 -4.54 -0.71 0.88
C THR A 86 -3.18 -0.70 0.21
N VAL A 87 -2.12 -0.73 1.03
CA VAL A 87 -0.75 -1.02 0.61
C VAL A 87 -0.32 -2.30 1.30
N GLU A 88 0.15 -3.27 0.54
CA GLU A 88 0.61 -4.56 1.06
C GLU A 88 1.85 -5.04 0.33
N ASP A 89 2.71 -5.76 1.06
CA ASP A 89 3.86 -6.44 0.52
C ASP A 89 3.70 -7.97 0.57
N ALA A 90 4.60 -8.68 -0.09
CA ALA A 90 4.61 -10.15 -0.10
C ALA A 90 5.01 -10.78 1.25
N ASN A 91 5.45 -9.98 2.22
CA ASN A 91 5.95 -10.44 3.53
C ASN A 91 4.90 -10.32 4.64
N GLY A 92 3.65 -9.99 4.29
CA GLY A 92 2.55 -9.83 5.23
C GLY A 92 2.50 -8.47 5.93
N ASN A 93 3.26 -7.48 5.48
CA ASN A 93 3.14 -6.11 5.95
C ASN A 93 2.01 -5.41 5.22
N ARG A 94 1.20 -4.65 5.95
CA ARG A 94 -0.02 -4.05 5.42
C ARG A 94 -0.40 -2.75 6.10
N VAL A 95 -0.72 -1.74 5.29
CA VAL A 95 -1.38 -0.50 5.73
C VAL A 95 -2.73 -0.41 5.03
N GLU A 96 -3.80 -0.24 5.81
CA GLU A 96 -5.16 -0.11 5.31
C GLU A 96 -5.84 1.11 5.91
N MET A 97 -6.44 1.91 5.04
CA MET A 97 -7.34 3.00 5.39
C MET A 97 -8.74 2.62 4.93
N ALA A 98 -9.64 2.42 5.89
CA ALA A 98 -11.05 2.14 5.66
C ALA A 98 -11.92 3.25 6.30
N ALA A 99 -13.22 3.25 6.00
CA ALA A 99 -14.15 4.33 6.37
C ALA A 99 -14.06 4.80 7.85
N ALA A 100 -13.79 3.91 8.80
CA ALA A 100 -13.77 4.23 10.23
C ALA A 100 -12.43 3.94 10.93
N ARG A 101 -11.43 3.37 10.23
CA ARG A 101 -10.18 2.95 10.87
C ARG A 101 -8.99 2.97 9.92
N ILE A 102 -7.82 3.24 10.50
CA ILE A 102 -6.53 2.99 9.88
C ILE A 102 -5.90 1.82 10.64
N SER A 103 -5.43 0.80 9.93
CA SER A 103 -4.67 -0.31 10.51
C SER A 103 -3.31 -0.44 9.88
N ILE A 104 -2.30 -0.58 10.73
CA ILE A 104 -0.92 -0.88 10.35
C ILE A 104 -0.61 -2.26 10.92
N THR A 105 -0.23 -3.19 10.06
CA THR A 105 0.18 -4.55 10.42
C THR A 105 1.59 -4.77 9.91
N ALA A 106 2.47 -5.25 10.77
CA ALA A 106 3.80 -5.69 10.39
C ALA A 106 4.00 -7.13 10.81
N SER A 107 4.69 -7.92 9.98
CA SER A 107 4.98 -9.32 10.30
C SER A 107 6.07 -9.49 11.36
N ALA A 108 6.87 -8.44 11.61
CA ALA A 108 7.92 -8.46 12.63
C ALA A 108 7.97 -7.18 13.48
N GLU A 109 8.27 -6.02 12.88
CA GLU A 109 8.52 -4.78 13.62
C GLU A 109 7.89 -3.57 12.91
N VAL A 110 7.31 -2.66 13.69
CA VAL A 110 7.03 -1.27 13.26
C VAL A 110 8.03 -0.36 13.96
N LYS A 111 9.01 0.16 13.21
CA LYS A 111 9.97 1.15 13.70
C LYS A 111 9.57 2.56 13.25
N ILE A 112 9.47 3.48 14.21
CA ILE A 112 9.18 4.91 13.95
C ILE A 112 10.39 5.72 14.37
N ASP A 113 11.12 6.27 13.39
CA ASP A 113 12.24 7.17 13.60
C ASP A 113 11.82 8.59 13.20
N ALA A 114 11.74 9.47 14.19
CA ALA A 114 11.31 10.85 14.01
C ALA A 114 11.87 11.74 15.12
N PRO A 115 12.23 13.01 14.83
CA PRO A 115 12.65 13.97 15.86
C PRO A 115 11.58 14.21 16.94
N GLN A 116 10.30 14.12 16.58
CA GLN A 116 9.18 14.26 17.52
C GLN A 116 7.97 13.45 17.03
N ILE A 117 7.30 12.77 17.97
CA ILE A 117 5.99 12.14 17.77
C ILE A 117 5.00 12.81 18.72
N LYS A 118 3.89 13.34 18.19
CA LYS A 118 2.79 13.90 18.99
C LYS A 118 1.53 13.07 18.77
N VAL A 119 0.98 12.53 19.85
CA VAL A 119 -0.26 11.74 19.83
C VAL A 119 -1.35 12.50 20.58
N SER A 120 -2.50 12.68 19.94
CA SER A 120 -3.69 13.31 20.53
C SER A 120 -4.88 12.40 20.24
N ALA A 121 -5.42 11.77 21.28
CA ALA A 121 -6.55 10.86 21.19
C ALA A 121 -7.35 10.90 22.50
N GLY A 122 -8.63 10.52 22.45
CA GLY A 122 -9.45 10.38 23.66
C GLY A 122 -8.98 9.23 24.56
N LEU A 123 -8.37 8.19 23.97
CA LEU A 123 -7.76 7.06 24.67
C LEU A 123 -6.58 6.54 23.84
N VAL A 124 -5.50 6.16 24.51
CA VAL A 124 -4.41 5.38 23.93
C VAL A 124 -4.28 4.10 24.74
N THR A 125 -4.61 2.96 24.13
CA THR A 125 -4.43 1.64 24.73
C THR A 125 -3.12 1.03 24.23
N VAL A 126 -2.30 0.51 25.13
CA VAL A 126 -1.03 -0.15 24.81
C VAL A 126 -1.06 -1.57 25.37
N ASP A 127 -1.57 -2.51 24.55
CA ASP A 127 -1.65 -3.93 24.92
C ASP A 127 -0.33 -4.63 24.59
N THR A 128 0.59 -4.63 25.56
CA THR A 128 1.92 -5.23 25.42
C THR A 128 2.36 -5.91 26.71
N ALA A 129 3.27 -6.89 26.60
CA ALA A 129 3.95 -7.45 27.76
C ALA A 129 4.88 -6.43 28.44
N MET A 130 5.47 -5.50 27.67
CA MET A 130 6.37 -4.48 28.19
C MET A 130 6.32 -3.21 27.35
N ALA A 131 6.11 -2.07 28.01
CA ALA A 131 6.31 -0.74 27.45
C ALA A 131 7.56 -0.12 28.08
N LYS A 132 8.60 0.13 27.27
CA LYS A 132 9.87 0.68 27.74
C LYS A 132 10.00 2.15 27.35
N PHE A 133 10.13 3.01 28.33
CA PHE A 133 10.47 4.43 28.15
C PHE A 133 11.88 4.64 28.69
N SER A 134 12.81 5.08 27.85
CA SER A 134 14.19 5.38 28.28
C SER A 134 14.32 6.73 28.99
N GLY A 135 13.32 7.59 28.86
CA GLY A 135 13.27 8.92 29.46
C GLY A 135 12.15 9.07 30.48
N ILE A 136 11.72 10.31 30.68
CA ILE A 136 10.70 10.67 31.68
C ILE A 136 9.30 10.43 31.10
N VAL A 137 8.46 9.74 31.87
CA VAL A 137 7.02 9.67 31.63
C VAL A 137 6.32 10.74 32.46
N LYS A 138 5.81 11.79 31.81
CA LYS A 138 4.98 12.82 32.46
C LYS A 138 3.51 12.48 32.26
N CYS A 139 2.79 12.25 33.36
CA CYS A 139 1.34 12.03 33.38
C CYS A 139 0.73 12.78 34.57
N GLU A 140 -0.57 13.05 34.53
CA GLU A 140 -1.28 13.69 35.66
C GLU A 140 -1.57 12.69 36.77
N VAL A 141 -2.06 11.51 36.40
CA VAL A 141 -2.36 10.41 37.32
C VAL A 141 -1.80 9.12 36.73
N LEU A 142 -0.98 8.43 37.53
CA LEU A 142 -0.59 7.05 37.26
C LEU A 142 -1.44 6.13 38.13
N GLN A 143 -2.26 5.29 37.49
CA GLN A 143 -2.92 4.16 38.15
C GLN A 143 -2.19 2.89 37.73
N ALA A 144 -1.63 2.18 38.71
CA ALA A 144 -0.92 0.93 38.49
C ALA A 144 -1.19 -0.03 39.65
N THR A 145 -1.27 -1.32 39.36
CA THR A 145 -1.40 -2.37 40.39
C THR A 145 -0.19 -2.38 41.32
N SER A 146 1.00 -2.16 40.77
CA SER A 146 2.24 -2.01 41.52
C SER A 146 3.19 -1.07 40.80
N VAL A 147 3.98 -0.35 41.58
CA VAL A 147 5.07 0.49 41.08
C VAL A 147 6.32 0.08 41.85
N VAL A 148 7.36 -0.33 41.13
CA VAL A 148 8.68 -0.62 41.69
C VAL A 148 9.62 0.46 41.19
N SER A 149 10.22 1.20 42.13
CA SER A 149 11.20 2.24 41.83
C SER A 149 12.39 2.12 42.75
N THR A 150 13.59 2.42 42.23
CA THR A 150 14.82 2.48 43.04
C THR A 150 14.82 3.69 43.98
N SER A 151 14.08 4.74 43.61
CA SER A 151 13.84 5.91 44.45
C SER A 151 12.44 6.44 44.19
N TYR A 152 11.77 6.85 45.26
CA TYR A 152 10.51 7.58 45.19
C TYR A 152 10.65 8.77 46.12
N THR A 153 10.28 9.96 45.66
CA THR A 153 10.17 11.14 46.52
C THR A 153 8.72 11.23 46.96
N PRO A 154 8.39 10.90 48.22
CA PRO A 154 7.03 10.98 48.69
C PRO A 154 6.53 12.42 48.59
N GLY A 155 5.33 12.60 48.02
CA GLY A 155 4.56 13.82 48.30
C GLY A 155 4.21 13.85 49.79
N ALA A 156 3.90 15.04 50.32
CA ALA A 156 3.63 15.26 51.75
C ALA A 156 2.50 14.36 52.35
N GLY A 157 1.74 13.62 51.53
CA GLY A 157 0.71 12.67 51.96
C GLY A 157 1.08 11.18 51.99
N ASN A 158 2.32 10.79 51.63
CA ASN A 158 2.74 9.38 51.52
C ASN A 158 3.69 8.92 52.65
N ILE A 159 3.70 9.62 53.78
CA ILE A 159 4.49 9.28 54.97
C ILE A 159 3.52 9.01 56.12
N TRP A 160 3.02 7.77 56.23
CA TRP A 160 2.45 7.21 57.46
C TRP A 160 2.74 5.71 57.53
#